data_AF-R1FIL2-F1
#
_entry.id   AF-R1FIL2-F1
#
_cell.length_a   1.000
_cell.length_b   1.000
_cell.length_c   1.000
_cell.angle_alpha   90.00
_cell.angle_beta   90.00
_cell.angle_gamma   90.00
#
_symmetry.space_group_name_H-M   'P 1'
#
loop_
_entity.id
_entity.type
_entity.pdbx_description
1 polymer ?
#
loop_
_entity_poly.entity_id
_entity_poly.type
_entity_poly.pdbx_seq_one_letter_code
_entity_poly.pdbx_strand_id
1 'polypeptide(L)'
;WTKEEDAALIALIEASGGGSEARWCQVGVAMEGRSAKQCRERWLNHLSPDVSKQKWTAEEDRAIIEAVALYGTRWSELVKAFPGRTDSAIKNRWNAMQRKEKRRVER
;
A
#
# COMPACT_ATOMS: atom_id res chain seq x y z
N TRP A 1 3.13 -10.05 -10.03
CA TRP A 1 2.05 -9.17 -10.47
C TRP A 1 2.42 -8.57 -11.80
N THR A 2 2.15 -9.32 -12.87
CA THR A 2 2.07 -8.81 -14.23
C THR A 2 0.74 -8.09 -14.44
N LYS A 3 0.57 -7.44 -15.59
CA LYS A 3 -0.70 -6.77 -15.93
C LYS A 3 -1.84 -7.78 -16.06
N GLU A 4 -1.53 -8.96 -16.58
CA GLU A 4 -2.46 -10.07 -16.76
C GLU A 4 -2.89 -10.63 -15.40
N GLU A 5 -1.94 -10.81 -14.47
CA GLU A 5 -2.26 -11.21 -13.09
C GLU A 5 -3.12 -10.16 -12.37
N ASP A 6 -2.83 -8.87 -12.56
CA ASP A 6 -3.63 -7.79 -11.96
C ASP A 6 -5.06 -7.77 -12.55
N ALA A 7 -5.21 -7.94 -13.86
CA ALA A 7 -6.52 -8.00 -14.52
C ALA A 7 -7.35 -9.20 -14.05
N ALA A 8 -6.72 -10.39 -13.96
CA ALA A 8 -7.36 -11.59 -13.42
C ALA A 8 -7.80 -11.38 -11.98
N LEU A 9 -6.95 -10.79 -11.13
CA LEU A 9 -7.29 -10.50 -9.75
C LEU A 9 -8.47 -9.54 -9.62
N ILE A 10 -8.52 -8.47 -10.42
CA ILE A 10 -9.64 -7.52 -10.43
C ILE A 10 -10.96 -8.23 -10.76
N ALA A 11 -10.97 -9.03 -11.83
CA ALA A 11 -12.17 -9.77 -12.23
C ALA A 11 -12.64 -10.77 -11.15
N LEU A 12 -11.71 -11.48 -10.51
CA LEU A 12 -12.01 -12.41 -9.42
C LEU A 12 -12.59 -11.70 -8.19
N ILE A 13 -12.10 -10.50 -7.87
CA ILE A 13 -12.60 -9.68 -6.75
C ILE A 13 -14.03 -9.24 -7.03
N GLU A 14 -14.31 -8.74 -8.23
CA GLU A 14 -15.66 -8.34 -8.65
C GLU A 14 -16.65 -9.51 -8.56
N ALA A 15 -16.24 -10.72 -8.97
CA ALA A 15 -17.06 -11.92 -8.85
C ALA A 15 -17.26 -12.42 -7.40
N SER A 16 -16.35 -12.05 -6.47
CA SER A 16 -16.31 -12.60 -5.11
C SER A 16 -16.96 -11.72 -4.03
N GLY A 17 -17.55 -10.59 -4.41
CA GLY A 17 -18.20 -9.63 -3.51
C GLY A 17 -17.67 -8.19 -3.61
N GLY A 18 -16.56 -7.98 -4.35
CA GLY A 18 -16.00 -6.67 -4.63
C GLY A 18 -15.14 -6.08 -3.50
N GLY A 19 -14.23 -5.18 -3.89
CA GLY A 19 -13.52 -4.30 -2.95
C GLY A 19 -12.65 -5.01 -1.91
N SER A 20 -12.51 -4.36 -0.76
CA SER A 20 -11.72 -4.82 0.40
C SER A 20 -12.38 -6.00 1.15
N GLU A 21 -13.69 -6.19 0.98
CA GLU A 21 -14.50 -7.21 1.64
C GLU A 21 -14.67 -8.49 0.79
N ALA A 22 -14.00 -8.57 -0.35
CA ALA A 22 -14.02 -9.75 -1.20
C ALA A 22 -13.68 -11.02 -0.41
N ARG A 23 -14.29 -12.15 -0.78
CA ARG A 23 -14.01 -13.46 -0.20
C ARG A 23 -12.61 -13.95 -0.61
N TRP A 24 -11.58 -13.44 0.06
CA TRP A 24 -10.16 -13.65 -0.31
C TRP A 24 -9.77 -15.12 -0.40
N CYS A 25 -10.35 -15.99 0.44
CA CYS A 25 -10.13 -17.43 0.34
C CYS A 25 -10.56 -17.99 -1.03
N GLN A 26 -11.70 -17.56 -1.57
CA GLN A 26 -12.18 -17.98 -2.88
C GLN A 26 -11.33 -17.37 -4.00
N VAL A 27 -11.00 -16.08 -3.89
CA VAL A 27 -10.11 -15.39 -4.82
C VAL A 27 -8.76 -16.12 -4.91
N GLY A 28 -8.18 -16.51 -3.77
CA GLY A 28 -6.91 -17.23 -3.74
C GLY A 28 -6.97 -18.66 -4.29
N VAL A 29 -8.11 -19.35 -4.20
CA VAL A 29 -8.30 -20.67 -4.84
C VAL A 29 -8.42 -20.52 -6.35
N ALA A 30 -9.09 -19.47 -6.82
CA ALA A 30 -9.28 -19.22 -8.25
C ALA A 30 -8.06 -18.57 -8.94
N MET A 31 -7.19 -17.91 -8.17
CA MET A 31 -5.99 -17.26 -8.68
C MET A 31 -4.85 -18.26 -8.84
N GLU A 32 -4.38 -18.46 -10.07
CA GLU A 32 -3.27 -19.36 -10.35
C GLU A 32 -1.95 -18.82 -9.79
N GLY A 33 -1.20 -19.64 -9.06
CA GLY A 33 0.14 -19.30 -8.56
C GLY A 33 0.18 -18.23 -7.46
N ARG A 34 -0.96 -17.80 -6.90
CA ARG A 34 -1.03 -16.81 -5.83
C ARG A 34 -1.94 -17.27 -4.69
N SER A 35 -1.50 -17.02 -3.47
CA SER A 35 -2.32 -17.25 -2.27
C SER A 35 -3.31 -16.11 -2.03
N ALA A 36 -4.40 -16.43 -1.30
CA ALA A 36 -5.39 -15.45 -0.83
C ALA A 36 -4.75 -14.23 -0.15
N LYS A 37 -3.71 -14.46 0.67
CA LYS A 37 -2.96 -13.39 1.34
C LYS A 37 -2.29 -12.46 0.33
N GLN A 38 -1.59 -13.01 -0.66
CA GLN A 38 -0.91 -12.22 -1.69
C GLN A 38 -1.92 -11.41 -2.53
N CYS A 39 -3.06 -12.02 -2.88
CA CYS A 39 -4.15 -11.35 -3.59
C CYS A 39 -4.68 -10.14 -2.79
N ARG A 40 -5.00 -10.35 -1.51
CA ARG A 40 -5.45 -9.28 -0.61
C ARG A 40 -4.42 -8.16 -0.48
N GLU A 41 -3.16 -8.52 -0.23
CA GLU A 41 -2.07 -7.55 -0.10
C GLU A 41 -1.89 -6.73 -1.38
N ARG A 42 -1.98 -7.37 -2.56
CA ARG A 42 -1.90 -6.67 -3.84
C ARG A 42 -3.04 -5.68 -4.02
N TRP A 43 -4.26 -6.10 -3.72
CA TRP A 43 -5.44 -5.24 -3.83
C TRP A 43 -5.32 -4.03 -2.92
N LEU A 44 -5.12 -4.25 -1.63
CA LEU A 44 -5.10 -3.18 -0.62
C LEU A 44 -3.95 -2.20 -0.83
N ASN A 45 -2.82 -2.62 -1.41
CA ASN A 45 -1.65 -1.76 -1.58
C ASN A 45 -1.53 -1.09 -2.96
N HIS A 46 -2.22 -1.59 -3.99
CA HIS A 46 -1.96 -1.15 -5.36
C HIS A 46 -3.16 -1.06 -6.30
N LEU A 47 -4.13 -1.99 -6.20
CA LEU A 47 -5.21 -2.10 -7.18
C LEU A 47 -6.50 -1.44 -6.74
N SER A 48 -6.76 -1.36 -5.43
CA SER A 48 -7.96 -0.70 -4.91
C SER A 48 -8.05 0.74 -5.43
N PRO A 49 -9.24 1.20 -5.88
CA PRO A 49 -9.46 2.58 -6.28
C PRO A 49 -9.10 3.60 -5.20
N ASP A 50 -9.19 3.21 -3.93
CA ASP A 50 -8.85 4.05 -2.78
C ASP A 50 -7.35 4.33 -2.68
N VAL A 51 -6.50 3.59 -3.38
CA VAL A 51 -5.05 3.77 -3.34
C VAL A 51 -4.61 4.87 -4.31
N SER A 52 -4.08 5.94 -3.76
CA SER A 52 -3.52 7.06 -4.50
C SER A 52 -2.23 6.67 -5.22
N LYS A 53 -2.25 6.85 -6.55
CA LYS A 53 -1.11 6.65 -7.45
C LYS A 53 -0.32 7.95 -7.68
N GLN A 54 -0.69 9.04 -7.00
CA GLN A 54 -0.04 10.33 -7.14
C GLN A 54 1.35 10.35 -6.51
N LYS A 55 2.21 11.25 -7.00
CA LYS A 55 3.52 11.50 -6.38
C LYS A 55 3.33 12.02 -4.94
N TRP A 56 4.30 11.74 -4.08
CA TRP A 56 4.34 12.30 -2.73
C TRP A 56 4.61 13.80 -2.79
N THR A 57 3.83 14.59 -2.06
CA THR A 57 4.02 16.03 -1.93
C THR A 57 4.97 16.37 -0.78
N ALA A 58 5.48 17.60 -0.76
CA ALA A 58 6.32 18.06 0.33
C ALA A 58 5.53 18.19 1.64
N GLU A 59 4.23 18.49 1.54
CA GLU A 59 3.28 18.56 2.66
C GLU A 59 3.11 17.17 3.29
N GLU A 60 2.89 16.15 2.46
CA GLU A 60 2.81 14.77 2.94
C GLU A 60 4.13 14.32 3.59
N ASP A 61 5.27 14.66 3.00
CA ASP A 61 6.58 14.36 3.59
C ASP A 61 6.75 14.98 4.98
N ARG A 62 6.40 16.27 5.14
CA ARG A 62 6.43 16.96 6.44
C ARG A 62 5.51 16.28 7.45
N ALA A 63 4.27 15.97 7.04
CA ALA A 63 3.32 15.28 7.89
C ALA A 63 3.83 13.88 8.32
N ILE A 64 4.51 13.13 7.45
CA ILE A 64 5.11 11.85 7.81
C ILE A 64 6.20 12.05 8.87
N ILE A 65 7.08 13.04 8.69
CA ILE A 65 8.16 13.33 9.63
C ILE A 65 7.59 13.68 11.02
N GLU A 66 6.61 14.58 11.06
CA GLU A 66 5.94 14.98 12.29
C GLU A 66 5.23 13.79 12.96
N ALA A 67 4.48 13.01 12.19
CA ALA A 67 3.75 11.87 12.72
C ALA A 67 4.68 10.76 13.22
N VAL A 68 5.82 10.51 12.57
CA VAL A 68 6.83 9.56 13.08
C VAL A 68 7.52 10.10 14.34
N ALA A 69 7.73 11.42 14.46
CA ALA A 69 8.26 12.01 15.69
C ALA A 69 7.28 11.87 16.88
N LEU A 70 5.98 12.07 16.64
CA LEU A 70 4.92 11.97 17.65
C LEU A 70 4.57 10.52 18.00
N TYR A 71 4.40 9.68 16.98
CA TYR A 71 3.83 8.35 17.13
C TYR A 71 4.82 7.21 16.89
N GLY A 72 6.03 7.48 16.41
CA GLY A 72 6.96 6.43 15.99
C GLY A 72 6.50 5.71 14.72
N THR A 73 7.01 4.50 14.51
CA THR A 73 6.75 3.68 13.30
C THR A 73 5.43 2.91 13.34
N ARG A 74 4.41 3.47 14.00
CA ARG A 74 3.05 2.91 14.06
C ARG A 74 2.28 3.21 12.76
N TRP A 75 2.70 2.58 11.65
CA TRP A 75 2.20 2.88 10.30
C TRP A 75 0.67 2.78 10.15
N SER A 76 0.05 1.80 10.81
CA SER A 76 -1.40 1.62 10.84
C SER A 76 -2.14 2.74 11.58
N GLU A 77 -1.46 3.48 12.46
CA GLU A 77 -2.02 4.68 13.08
C GLU A 77 -1.85 5.88 12.14
N LEU A 78 -0.65 6.02 11.57
CA LEU A 78 -0.33 7.11 10.65
C LEU A 78 -1.27 7.13 9.45
N VAL A 79 -1.59 5.97 8.87
CA VAL A 79 -2.45 5.85 7.67
C VAL A 79 -3.79 6.59 7.79
N LYS A 80 -4.33 6.71 9.01
CA LYS A 80 -5.59 7.43 9.29
C LYS A 80 -5.51 8.92 8.91
N ALA A 81 -4.31 9.50 8.91
CA ALA A 81 -4.06 10.89 8.56
C ALA A 81 -3.67 11.11 7.07
N PHE A 82 -3.48 10.04 6.29
CA PHE A 82 -3.04 10.14 4.88
C PHE A 82 -4.08 9.49 3.95
N PRO A 83 -5.14 10.23 3.56
CA PRO A 83 -6.17 9.69 2.70
C PRO A 83 -5.59 9.14 1.39
N GLY A 84 -5.93 7.90 1.10
CA GLY A 84 -5.48 7.16 -0.08
C GLY A 84 -4.01 6.73 -0.08
N ARG A 85 -3.25 6.98 0.98
CA ARG A 85 -1.94 6.34 1.19
C ARG A 85 -2.13 5.09 2.04
N THR A 86 -1.35 4.06 1.77
CA THR A 86 -1.35 2.85 2.59
C THR A 86 -0.23 2.89 3.61
N ASP A 87 -0.36 2.11 4.67
CA ASP A 87 0.68 1.92 5.69
C ASP A 87 2.02 1.52 5.05
N SER A 88 1.98 0.63 4.06
CA SER A 88 3.13 0.19 3.27
C SER A 88 3.72 1.36 2.47
N ALA A 89 2.88 2.18 1.84
CA ALA A 89 3.33 3.35 1.09
C ALA A 89 4.03 4.38 1.99
N ILE A 90 3.47 4.67 3.18
CA ILE A 90 4.04 5.61 4.16
C ILE A 90 5.39 5.09 4.66
N LYS A 91 5.45 3.82 5.09
CA LYS A 91 6.69 3.17 5.52
C LYS A 91 7.78 3.24 4.43
N ASN A 92 7.41 2.96 3.18
CA ASN A 92 8.35 3.01 2.06
C ASN A 92 8.85 4.43 1.81
N ARG A 93 7.97 5.43 1.91
CA ARG A 93 8.32 6.84 1.76
C ARG A 93 9.28 7.29 2.86
N TRP A 94 8.97 6.99 4.12
CA TRP A 94 9.86 7.25 5.26
C TRP A 94 11.25 6.64 5.04
N ASN A 95 11.32 5.34 4.73
CA ASN A 95 12.59 4.68 4.51
C ASN A 95 13.38 5.27 3.33
N ALA A 96 12.70 5.74 2.28
CA ALA A 96 13.34 6.43 1.17
C ALA A 96 13.93 7.78 1.60
N MET A 97 13.24 8.55 2.44
CA MET A 97 13.75 9.80 3.03
C MET A 97 14.98 9.54 3.91
N GLN A 98 14.92 8.55 4.81
CA GLN A 98 16.04 8.19 5.68
C GLN A 98 17.29 7.78 4.88
N ARG A 99 17.12 6.97 3.81
CA ARG A 99 18.24 6.61 2.92
C ARG A 99 18.82 7.82 2.19
N LYS A 100 17.99 8.79 1.81
CA LYS A 100 18.45 10.02 1.15
C LYS A 100 19.25 10.88 2.12
N GLU A 101 18.80 11.00 3.36
CA GLU A 101 19.49 11.76 4.40
C GLU A 101 20.83 11.14 4.77
N LYS A 102 20.86 9.82 4.99
CA LYS A 102 22.11 9.11 5.28
C LYS A 102 23.18 9.37 4.21
N ARG A 103 22.81 9.26 2.92
CA ARG A 103 23.70 9.58 1.79
C ARG A 103 24.12 11.04 1.71
N ARG A 104 23.36 11.98 2.31
CA ARG A 104 23.72 13.39 2.36
C ARG A 104 24.78 13.65 3.43
N VAL A 105 24.64 13.01 4.59
CA VAL A 105 25.57 13.13 5.72
C VAL A 105 26.90 12.43 5.44
N GLU A 106 26.89 11.34 4.68
CA GLU A 106 28.10 10.59 4.30
C GLU A 106 28.93 11.24 3.16
N ARG A 107 28.47 12.36 2.60
CA ARG A 107 29.18 13.13 1.56
C ARG A 107 29.95 14.28 2.18
#